data_AF-A0A962V4A3-F1
#
_entry.id   AF-A0A962V4A3-F1
#
_cell.length_a   1.000
_cell.length_b   1.000
_cell.length_c   1.000
_cell.angle_alpha   90.00
_cell.angle_beta   90.00
_cell.angle_gamma   90.00
#
_symmetry.space_group_name_H-M   'P 1'
#
loop_
_entity.id
_entity.type
_entity.pdbx_description
1 polymer ?
#
loop_
_entity_poly.entity_id
_entity_poly.type
_entity_poly.pdbx_seq_one_letter_code
_entity_poly.pdbx_strand_id
1 'polypeptide(L)' 'DMMNWTRSGELIFMVVLGGAGSLFGPLLGATAFLLLEEILSSITIYWQLIFGILLILVVL' A
#
# COMPACT_ATOMS: atom_id res chain seq x y z
N ASP A 1 -15.25 -18.14 -9.17
CA ASP A 1 -15.54 -16.68 -9.21
C ASP A 1 -14.86 -15.81 -8.15
N MET A 2 -14.37 -16.37 -7.03
CA MET A 2 -13.65 -15.61 -5.98
C MET A 2 -12.26 -15.13 -6.42
N MET A 3 -11.61 -15.87 -7.34
CA MET A 3 -10.22 -15.63 -7.77
C MET A 3 -10.05 -14.40 -8.68
N ASN A 4 -11.11 -13.93 -9.33
CA ASN A 4 -11.06 -12.75 -10.20
C ASN A 4 -11.18 -11.44 -9.42
N TRP A 5 -11.84 -11.47 -8.25
CA TRP A 5 -11.98 -10.30 -7.38
C TRP A 5 -10.67 -9.96 -6.67
N THR A 6 -10.01 -10.96 -6.07
CA THR A 6 -8.75 -10.75 -5.33
C THR A 6 -7.67 -10.15 -6.21
N ARG A 7 -7.53 -10.65 -7.45
CA ARG A 7 -6.54 -10.14 -8.42
C ARG A 7 -6.87 -8.71 -8.90
N SER A 8 -8.16 -8.37 -9.00
CA SER A 8 -8.58 -6.98 -9.29
C SER A 8 -8.33 -6.03 -8.12
N GLY A 9 -8.42 -6.50 -6.88
CA GLY A 9 -8.10 -5.70 -5.70
C GLY A 9 -6.62 -5.30 -5.63
N GLU A 10 -5.72 -6.23 -5.89
CA GLU A 10 -4.27 -6.00 -5.89
C GLU A 10 -3.84 -4.91 -6.88
N LEU A 11 -4.42 -4.89 -8.08
CA LEU A 11 -4.13 -3.89 -9.11
C LEU A 11 -4.55 -2.46 -8.70
N ILE A 12 -5.68 -2.33 -8.00
CA ILE A 12 -6.18 -1.03 -7.54
C ILE A 12 -5.27 -0.46 -6.45
N PHE A 13 -4.77 -1.30 -5.53
CA PHE A 13 -3.84 -0.86 -4.49
C PHE A 13 -2.50 -0.36 -5.04
N MET A 14 -1.98 -0.99 -6.09
CA MET A 14 -0.75 -0.54 -6.77
C MET A 14 -0.90 0.84 -7.45
N VAL A 15 -2.07 1.12 -8.02
CA VAL A 15 -2.36 2.42 -8.67
C VAL A 15 -2.58 3.53 -7.64
N VAL A 16 -3.29 3.22 -6.55
CA VAL A 16 -3.57 4.19 -5.48
C VAL A 16 -2.30 4.59 -4.73
N LEU A 17 -1.42 3.63 -4.41
CA LEU A 17 -0.12 3.92 -3.79
C LEU A 17 0.86 4.62 -4.74
N GLY A 18 0.76 4.36 -6.05
CA GLY A 18 1.64 4.95 -7.05
C GLY A 18 1.23 6.34 -7.54
N GLY A 19 -0.05 6.71 -7.41
CA GLY A 19 -0.60 7.89 -8.07
C GLY A 19 -0.85 7.66 -9.57
N ALA A 20 -2.08 7.96 -10.02
CA ALA A 20 -2.48 7.84 -11.42
C ALA A 20 -1.79 8.94 -12.27
N GLY A 21 -0.60 8.67 -12.82
CA GLY A 21 0.01 9.58 -13.80
C GLY A 21 1.52 9.49 -14.06
N SER A 22 2.30 8.67 -13.33
CA SER A 22 3.76 8.59 -13.51
C SER A 22 4.30 7.17 -13.34
N LEU A 23 5.17 6.70 -14.25
CA LEU A 23 5.90 5.42 -14.13
C LEU A 23 6.79 5.35 -12.86
N PHE A 24 7.18 6.50 -12.30
CA PHE A 24 7.97 6.59 -11.07
C PHE A 24 7.13 6.55 -9.80
N GLY A 25 5.82 6.78 -9.93
CA GLY A 25 4.88 6.79 -8.83
C GLY A 25 4.77 5.42 -8.13
N PRO A 26 4.50 4.32 -8.86
CA PRO A 26 4.47 2.97 -8.29
C PRO A 26 5.80 2.54 -7.67
N LEU A 27 6.94 2.96 -8.25
CA LEU A 27 8.27 2.64 -7.70
C LEU A 27 8.53 3.35 -6.38
N LEU A 28 8.21 4.64 -6.28
CA LEU A 28 8.34 5.41 -5.05
C LEU A 28 7.33 4.95 -4.00
N GLY A 29 6.10 4.67 -4.39
CA GLY A 29 5.05 4.14 -3.52
C GLY A 29 5.41 2.77 -2.95
N ALA A 30 5.91 1.84 -3.78
CA ALA A 30 6.37 0.53 -3.32
C ALA A 30 7.59 0.62 -2.40
N THR A 31 8.56 1.49 -2.72
CA THR A 31 9.76 1.66 -1.88
C THR A 31 9.38 2.28 -0.53
N ALA A 32 8.54 3.30 -0.52
CA ALA A 32 8.04 3.92 0.70
C ALA A 32 7.20 2.95 1.54
N PHE A 33 6.35 2.15 0.89
CA PHE A 33 5.56 1.09 1.54
C PHE A 33 6.46 0.09 2.27
N LEU A 34 7.45 -0.48 1.56
CA LEU A 34 8.33 -1.51 2.12
C LEU A 34 9.14 -0.98 3.31
N LEU A 35 9.70 0.22 3.20
CA LEU A 35 10.44 0.83 4.31
C LEU A 35 9.55 1.07 5.53
N LEU A 36 8.32 1.50 5.30
CA LEU A 36 7.39 1.80 6.38
C LEU A 36 6.87 0.52 7.05
N GLU A 37 6.62 -0.53 6.28
CA GLU A 37 6.32 -1.86 6.80
C GLU A 37 7.46 -2.39 7.69
N GLU A 38 8.72 -2.29 7.23
CA GLU A 38 9.87 -2.80 7.97
C GLU A 38 10.08 -2.05 9.30
N ILE A 39 9.93 -0.73 9.30
CA ILE A 39 10.03 0.08 10.53
C ILE A 39 8.88 -0.22 11.49
N LEU A 40 7.64 -0.26 11.00
CA LEU A 40 6.48 -0.47 11.87
C LEU A 40 6.45 -1.91 12.42
N SER A 41 6.77 -2.91 11.60
CA SER A 41 6.83 -4.31 12.03
C SER A 41 7.95 -4.57 13.04
N SER A 42 9.04 -3.79 12.99
CA SER A 42 10.11 -3.82 14.00
C SER A 42 9.67 -3.27 15.36
N ILE A 43 8.66 -2.39 15.42
CA ILE A 43 8.25 -1.69 16.65
C ILE A 43 6.99 -2.31 17.25
N THR A 44 6.07 -2.79 16.42
CA THR A 44 4.78 -3.32 16.88
C THR A 44 4.28 -4.50 16.05
N ILE A 45 3.70 -5.48 16.75
CA ILE A 45 3.07 -6.66 16.15
C ILE A 45 1.81 -6.27 15.37
N TYR A 46 1.14 -5.18 15.77
CA TYR A 46 -0.10 -4.68 15.16
C TYR A 46 0.15 -3.64 14.06
N TRP A 47 1.30 -3.71 13.38
CA TRP A 47 1.70 -2.74 12.35
C TRP A 47 0.67 -2.57 11.23
N GLN A 48 -0.08 -3.63 10.90
CA GLN A 48 -1.14 -3.65 9.90
C GLN A 48 -2.28 -2.65 10.19
N LEU A 49 -2.59 -2.42 11.47
CA LEU A 49 -3.64 -1.48 11.88
C LEU A 49 -3.20 -0.03 11.66
N ILE A 50 -1.96 0.28 12.02
CA ILE A 50 -1.35 1.60 11.78
C ILE A 50 -1.23 1.84 10.26
N PHE A 51 -0.86 0.80 9.51
CA PHE A 51 -0.77 0.85 8.06
C PHE A 51 -2.12 1.16 7.40
N GLY A 52 -3.20 0.54 7.87
CA GLY A 52 -4.56 0.81 7.38
C GLY A 52 -5.01 2.26 7.62
N ILE A 53 -4.69 2.83 8.78
CA ILE A 53 -4.98 4.25 9.07
C ILE A 53 -4.15 5.18 8.17
N LEU A 54 -2.88 4.85 7.97
CA LEU A 54 -1.98 5.62 7.12
C LEU A 54 -2.48 5.64 5.66
N LEU A 55 -2.92 4.49 5.13
CA LEU A 55 -3.53 4.42 3.81
C LEU A 55 -4.76 5.32 3.69
N ILE A 56 -5.64 5.34 4.70
CA ILE A 56 -6.82 6.22 4.71
C ILE A 56 -6.40 7.69 4.66
N LEU A 57 -5.36 8.07 5.41
CA LEU A 57 -4.82 9.45 5.42
C LEU A 57 -4.15 9.86 4.12
N VAL A 58 -3.54 8.93 3.39
CA VAL A 58 -2.91 9.21 2.08
C VAL A 58 -3.96 9.36 0.98
N VAL A 59 -5.10 8.68 1.12
CA VAL A 59 -6.18 8.66 0.13
C VAL A 59 -7.17 9.82 0.32
N LEU A 60 -7.34 10.31 1.55
CA LEU A 60 -8.12 11.53 1.86
C LEU A 60 -7.38 12.80 1.46
#